data_AF-A0A645JHV2-F1
#
_entry.id   AF-A0A645JHV2-F1
#
_cell.length_a   1.000
_cell.length_b   1.000
_cell.length_c   1.000
_cell.angle_alpha   90.00
_cell.angle_beta   90.00
_cell.angle_gamma   90.00
#
_symmetry.space_group_name_H-M   'P 1'
#
loop_
_entity.id
_entity.type
_entity.pdbx_description
1 polymer ?
#
loop_
_entity_poly.entity_id
_entity_poly.type
_entity_poly.pdbx_seq_one_letter_code
_entity_poly.pdbx_strand_id
1 'polypeptide(L)'
;MDVGHLFANKGGDNWSTGRFIKQYRRRMIAVHLHDVVLREGMAPLDHQKLGSGALDYRQLARQLAESGYEGCVAAEIKSSMEDARQSARMFEQAVSALAP
;
A
#
# COMPACT_ATOMS: atom_id res chain seq x y z
N MET A 1 -5.70 6.25 4.34
CA MET A 1 -5.95 4.82 4.11
C MET A 1 -4.66 4.10 4.41
N ASP A 2 -4.71 3.14 5.30
CA ASP A 2 -3.57 2.28 5.63
C ASP A 2 -3.66 0.99 4.81
N VAL A 3 -2.66 0.73 3.96
CA VAL A 3 -2.74 -0.38 2.99
C VAL A 3 -2.35 -1.70 3.59
N GLY A 4 -1.38 -1.75 4.51
CA GLY A 4 -0.94 -2.99 5.13
C GLY A 4 -2.00 -3.52 6.09
N HIS A 5 -2.65 -2.66 6.87
CA HIS A 5 -3.78 -3.05 7.71
C HIS A 5 -4.99 -3.49 6.89
N LEU A 6 -5.35 -2.78 5.82
CA LEU A 6 -6.45 -3.18 4.95
C LEU A 6 -6.17 -4.53 4.27
N PHE A 7 -4.93 -4.75 3.84
CA PHE A 7 -4.50 -6.00 3.22
C PHE A 7 -4.45 -7.15 4.24
N ALA A 8 -3.91 -6.95 5.44
CA ALA A 8 -3.77 -8.01 6.43
C ALA A 8 -5.11 -8.46 7.02
N ASN A 9 -6.07 -7.54 7.11
CA ASN A 9 -7.41 -7.81 7.63
C ASN A 9 -8.38 -8.38 6.57
N LYS A 10 -7.90 -9.15 5.56
CA LYS A 10 -8.79 -9.81 4.59
C LYS A 10 -9.81 -10.72 5.31
N GLY A 11 -10.98 -10.18 5.68
CA GLY A 11 -12.10 -11.03 6.12
C GLY A 11 -13.05 -10.51 7.19
N GLY A 12 -12.98 -9.26 7.67
CA GLY A 12 -14.15 -8.69 8.34
C GLY A 12 -15.31 -8.52 7.34
N ASP A 13 -15.01 -7.86 6.20
CA ASP A 13 -16.01 -7.37 5.25
C ASP A 13 -15.67 -7.63 3.75
N ASN A 14 -14.69 -8.48 3.42
CA ASN A 14 -14.27 -8.80 2.03
C ASN A 14 -13.88 -7.59 1.14
N TRP A 15 -13.27 -6.55 1.72
CA TRP A 15 -12.76 -5.43 0.94
C TRP A 15 -11.37 -5.71 0.37
N SER A 16 -11.23 -5.59 -0.96
CA SER A 16 -9.93 -5.47 -1.60
C SER A 16 -9.47 -4.00 -1.58
N THR A 17 -8.17 -3.77 -1.61
CA THR A 17 -7.58 -2.42 -1.69
C THR A 17 -8.14 -1.63 -2.86
N GLY A 18 -8.25 -2.25 -4.05
CA GLY A 18 -8.85 -1.62 -5.22
C GLY A 18 -10.33 -1.27 -5.05
N ARG A 19 -11.13 -2.14 -4.40
CA ARG A 19 -12.55 -1.85 -4.11
C ARG A 19 -12.67 -0.65 -3.17
N PHE A 20 -11.84 -0.59 -2.13
CA PHE A 20 -11.83 0.51 -1.16
C PHE A 20 -11.47 1.82 -1.83
N ILE A 21 -10.39 1.84 -2.61
CA ILE A 21 -9.95 3.02 -3.39
C ILE A 21 -11.10 3.50 -4.28
N LYS A 22 -11.71 2.62 -5.08
CA LYS A 22 -12.79 2.99 -5.99
C LYS A 22 -13.97 3.64 -5.25
N GLN A 23 -14.39 3.07 -4.13
CA GLN A 23 -15.51 3.55 -3.34
C GLN A 23 -15.21 4.88 -2.62
N TYR A 24 -14.03 5.01 -2.04
CA TYR A 24 -13.73 6.07 -1.07
C TYR A 24 -12.69 7.09 -1.54
N ARG A 25 -12.15 7.00 -2.76
CA ARG A 25 -11.08 7.91 -3.27
C ARG A 25 -11.32 9.40 -2.98
N ARG A 26 -12.55 9.89 -3.11
CA ARG A 26 -12.90 11.31 -2.88
C ARG A 26 -12.81 11.74 -1.42
N ARG A 27 -12.73 10.79 -0.49
CA ARG A 27 -12.58 11.01 0.96
C ARG A 27 -11.18 10.61 1.46
N MET A 28 -10.35 10.03 0.60
CA MET A 28 -8.98 9.68 0.93
C MET A 28 -8.10 10.91 0.80
N ILE A 29 -7.40 11.28 1.87
CA ILE A 29 -6.46 12.40 1.90
C ILE A 29 -5.01 11.91 1.69
N ALA A 30 -4.68 10.81 2.34
CA ALA A 30 -3.36 10.18 2.27
C ALA A 30 -3.50 8.65 2.22
N VAL A 31 -2.53 8.00 1.60
CA VAL A 31 -2.28 6.56 1.64
C VAL A 31 -1.02 6.34 2.45
N HIS A 32 -1.08 5.52 3.49
CA HIS A 32 0.09 5.07 4.23
C HIS A 32 0.54 3.76 3.61
N LEU A 33 1.78 3.73 3.16
CA LEU A 33 2.36 2.68 2.33
C LEU A 33 3.39 1.89 3.12
N HIS A 34 3.11 0.61 3.27
CA HIS A 34 3.99 -0.35 3.89
C HIS A 34 3.58 -1.75 3.47
N ASP A 35 4.54 -2.65 3.55
CA ASP A 35 4.30 -4.06 3.31
C ASP A 35 3.90 -4.77 4.60
N VAL A 36 3.34 -5.96 4.44
CA VAL A 36 2.95 -6.82 5.54
C VAL A 36 3.36 -8.25 5.26
N VAL A 37 4.05 -8.86 6.22
CA VAL A 37 4.43 -10.28 6.15
C VAL A 37 3.37 -11.07 6.90
N LEU A 38 2.64 -11.91 6.15
CA LEU A 38 1.67 -12.84 6.70
C LEU A 38 2.38 -14.14 7.10
N ARG A 39 2.07 -14.66 8.28
CA ARG A 39 2.57 -15.95 8.77
C ARG A 39 1.41 -16.72 9.40
N GLU A 40 1.28 -17.99 9.05
CA GLU A 40 0.22 -18.84 9.59
C GLU A 40 0.34 -18.97 11.11
N GLY A 41 -0.79 -18.83 11.82
CA GLY A 41 -0.85 -18.94 13.27
C GLY A 41 -0.19 -17.79 14.05
N MET A 42 0.24 -16.71 13.40
CA MET A 42 0.84 -15.54 14.06
C MET A 42 0.19 -14.23 13.63
N ALA A 43 0.31 -13.21 14.48
CA ALA A 43 -0.09 -11.86 14.13
C ALA A 43 0.74 -11.35 12.92
N PRO A 44 0.12 -10.61 11.98
CA PRO A 44 0.84 -10.02 10.85
C PRO A 44 2.00 -9.14 11.31
N LEU A 45 3.16 -9.31 10.68
CA LEU A 45 4.28 -8.38 10.86
C LEU A 45 4.08 -7.22 9.90
N ASP A 46 3.63 -6.11 10.46
CA ASP A 46 3.21 -4.95 9.69
C ASP A 46 4.29 -3.86 9.65
N HIS A 47 4.07 -2.85 8.80
CA HIS A 47 4.95 -1.71 8.58
C HIS A 47 6.35 -2.11 8.09
N GLN A 48 6.41 -3.15 7.26
CA GLN A 48 7.63 -3.66 6.67
C GLN A 48 7.97 -2.91 5.39
N LYS A 49 9.26 -2.88 5.03
CA LYS A 49 9.70 -2.23 3.77
C LYS A 49 9.03 -2.88 2.56
N LEU A 50 8.79 -2.09 1.53
CA LEU A 50 8.16 -2.59 0.30
C LEU A 50 8.96 -3.72 -0.35
N GLY A 51 8.24 -4.75 -0.81
CA GLY A 51 8.79 -5.92 -1.47
C GLY A 51 9.32 -6.98 -0.51
N SER A 52 9.11 -6.82 0.80
CA SER A 52 9.49 -7.82 1.80
C SER A 52 8.32 -8.69 2.27
N GLY A 53 7.09 -8.30 1.94
CA GLY A 53 5.87 -8.97 2.35
C GLY A 53 4.97 -9.35 1.16
N ALA A 54 3.68 -9.42 1.44
CA ALA A 54 2.67 -9.96 0.55
C ALA A 54 1.90 -8.87 -0.24
N LEU A 55 2.15 -7.59 0.00
CA LEU A 55 1.50 -6.51 -0.73
C LEU A 55 2.02 -6.43 -2.17
N ASP A 56 1.14 -6.60 -3.15
CA ASP A 56 1.44 -6.24 -4.53
C ASP A 56 1.37 -4.72 -4.73
N TYR A 57 2.47 -4.05 -4.44
CA TYR A 57 2.57 -2.59 -4.53
C TYR A 57 2.48 -2.06 -5.96
N ARG A 58 2.78 -2.89 -6.98
CA ARG A 58 2.63 -2.51 -8.39
C ARG A 58 1.15 -2.49 -8.77
N GLN A 59 0.39 -3.50 -8.33
CA GLN A 59 -1.05 -3.50 -8.48
C GLN A 59 -1.70 -2.34 -7.72
N LEU A 60 -1.22 -2.00 -6.53
CA LEU A 60 -1.69 -0.83 -5.78
C LEU A 60 -1.43 0.48 -6.55
N ALA A 61 -0.21 0.68 -7.09
CA ALA A 61 0.12 1.84 -7.91
C ALA A 61 -0.84 1.98 -9.10
N ARG A 62 -1.11 0.86 -9.80
CA ARG A 62 -2.09 0.84 -10.90
C ARG A 62 -3.49 1.23 -10.43
N GLN A 63 -3.97 0.66 -9.33
CA GLN A 63 -5.31 0.95 -8.80
C GLN A 63 -5.47 2.43 -8.39
N LEU A 64 -4.43 3.04 -7.80
CA LEU A 64 -4.46 4.46 -7.46
C LEU A 64 -4.48 5.33 -8.72
N ALA A 65 -3.61 5.04 -9.70
CA ALA A 65 -3.56 5.75 -10.98
C ALA A 65 -4.90 5.66 -11.74
N GLU A 66 -5.44 4.45 -11.93
CA GLU A 66 -6.72 4.22 -12.62
C GLU A 66 -7.91 4.87 -11.90
N SER A 67 -7.82 5.06 -10.58
CA SER A 67 -8.87 5.73 -9.81
C SER A 67 -8.85 7.27 -9.94
N GLY A 68 -7.76 7.83 -10.48
CA GLY A 68 -7.50 9.27 -10.49
C GLY A 68 -7.24 9.82 -9.08
N TYR A 69 -6.60 9.04 -8.21
CA TYR A 69 -6.24 9.49 -6.87
C TYR A 69 -5.05 10.46 -6.94
N GLU A 70 -5.24 11.68 -6.49
CA GLU A 70 -4.23 12.77 -6.51
C GLU A 70 -3.66 13.09 -5.12
N GLY A 71 -4.07 12.34 -4.09
CA GLY A 71 -3.61 12.56 -2.73
C GLY A 71 -2.19 12.03 -2.47
N CYS A 72 -1.68 12.28 -1.27
CA CYS A 72 -0.33 11.86 -0.89
C CYS A 72 -0.24 10.34 -0.68
N VAL A 73 0.92 9.76 -0.97
CA VAL A 73 1.31 8.40 -0.59
C VAL A 73 2.58 8.50 0.28
N ALA A 74 2.47 8.16 1.56
CA ALA A 74 3.55 8.27 2.53
C ALA A 74 4.07 6.88 2.92
N ALA A 75 5.37 6.64 2.80
CA ALA A 75 6.00 5.39 3.24
C ALA A 75 6.07 5.36 4.78
N GLU A 76 5.33 4.43 5.41
CA GLU A 76 5.23 4.29 6.87
C GLU A 76 5.94 3.02 7.35
N ILE A 77 7.27 3.07 7.43
CA ILE A 77 8.13 1.90 7.69
C ILE A 77 8.70 1.97 9.11
N LYS A 78 8.62 0.86 9.86
CA LYS A 78 9.12 0.79 11.27
C LYS A 78 10.62 0.58 11.40
N SER A 79 11.29 -0.02 10.41
CA SER A 79 12.69 -0.44 10.54
C SER A 79 13.68 0.72 10.53
N SER A 80 13.65 1.57 9.50
CA SER A 80 14.55 2.71 9.36
C SER A 80 14.04 3.75 8.37
N MET A 81 14.56 4.99 8.49
CA MET A 81 14.28 6.06 7.52
C MET A 81 14.83 5.73 6.12
N GLU A 82 15.93 4.97 6.01
CA GLU A 82 16.46 4.57 4.71
C GLU A 82 15.53 3.56 4.02
N ASP A 83 14.97 2.61 4.77
CA ASP A 83 13.96 1.68 4.24
C ASP A 83 12.69 2.42 3.79
N ALA A 84 12.27 3.46 4.52
CA ALA A 84 11.16 4.32 4.11
C ALA A 84 11.46 5.04 2.79
N ARG A 85 12.64 5.64 2.65
CA ARG A 85 13.06 6.31 1.40
C ARG A 85 13.16 5.32 0.24
N GLN A 86 13.73 4.14 0.46
CA GLN A 86 13.83 3.11 -0.57
C GLN A 86 12.44 2.64 -1.01
N SER A 87 11.53 2.41 -0.06
CA SER A 87 10.14 2.02 -0.34
C SER A 87 9.43 3.11 -1.15
N ALA A 88 9.57 4.38 -0.76
CA ALA A 88 9.00 5.50 -1.52
C ALA A 88 9.51 5.53 -2.97
N ARG A 89 10.84 5.41 -3.18
CA ARG A 89 11.45 5.36 -4.53
C ARG A 89 10.93 4.18 -5.35
N MET A 90 10.81 2.99 -4.76
CA MET A 90 10.29 1.81 -5.44
C MET A 90 8.84 2.01 -5.89
N PHE A 91 8.03 2.67 -5.08
CA PHE A 91 6.64 2.96 -5.40
C PHE A 91 6.53 4.04 -6.48
N GLU A 92 7.32 5.10 -6.38
CA GLU A 92 7.41 6.15 -7.39
C GLU A 92 7.80 5.57 -8.76
N GLN A 93 8.78 4.66 -8.81
CA GLN A 93 9.14 3.94 -10.03
C GLN A 93 7.97 3.11 -10.59
N ALA A 94 7.19 2.47 -9.72
CA ALA A 94 6.02 1.70 -10.14
C ALA A 94 4.91 2.60 -10.72
N VAL A 95 4.73 3.81 -10.18
CA VAL A 95 3.79 4.81 -10.71
C VAL A 95 4.30 5.37 -12.04
N SER A 96 5.57 5.77 -12.12
CA SER A 96 6.17 6.32 -13.35
C SER A 96 6.15 5.33 -14.51
N ALA A 97 6.26 4.03 -14.23
CA ALA A 97 6.14 2.99 -15.25
C ALA A 97 4.72 2.82 -15.84
N LEU A 98 3.70 3.50 -15.28
CA LEU A 98 2.33 3.52 -15.79
C LEU A 98 2.05 4.75 -16.66
N ALA A 99 2.95 5.73 -16.69
CA ALA A 99 2.82 6.87 -17.58
C ALA A 99 2.98 6.43 -19.05
N PRO A 100 2.20 7.01 -19.97
CA PRO A 100 2.26 6.70 -21.40
C PRO A 100 3.58 7.09 -22.06
#